data_AF-A0A165WA78-F1
#
_entry.id   AF-A0A165WA78-F1
#
_cell.length_a   1.000
_cell.length_b   1.000
_cell.length_c   1.000
_cell.angle_alpha   90.00
_cell.angle_beta   90.00
_cell.angle_gamma   90.00
#
_symmetry.space_group_name_H-M   'P 1'
#
loop_
_entity.id
_entity.type
_entity.pdbx_description
1 polymer ?
#
loop_
_entity_poly.entity_id
_entity_poly.type
_entity_poly.pdbx_seq_one_letter_code
_entity_poly.pdbx_strand_id
1 'polypeptide(L)' 'MLLAVLIANPEGNILVERFNGVPAEERLHWRSFLVKLGADNLKGIKNEELLVACHKYVIPFLL' A
#
# COMPACT_ATOMS: atom_id res chain seq x y z
N MET A 1 -7.82 -10.82 -7.13
CA MET A 1 -7.23 -9.94 -8.17
C MET A 1 -6.59 -8.74 -7.46
N LEU A 2 -5.32 -8.42 -7.71
CA LEU A 2 -4.62 -7.29 -7.08
C LEU A 2 -4.79 -6.03 -7.93
N LEU A 3 -5.53 -5.04 -7.41
CA LEU A 3 -5.83 -3.79 -8.10
C LEU A 3 -4.70 -2.77 -8.02
N ALA A 4 -3.95 -2.75 -6.91
CA ALA A 4 -2.81 -1.87 -6.74
C ALA A 4 -1.74 -2.51 -5.85
N VAL A 5 -0.48 -2.27 -6.19
CA VAL A 5 0.70 -2.64 -5.39
C VAL A 5 1.59 -1.41 -5.27
N LEU A 6 1.95 -1.05 -4.03
CA LEU A 6 2.99 -0.07 -3.74
C LEU A 6 4.09 -0.74 -2.93
N ILE A 7 5.33 -0.52 -3.32
CA ILE A 7 6.53 -0.86 -2.53
C ILE A 7 7.20 0.46 -2.19
N ALA A 8 7.40 0.72 -0.90
CA ALA A 8 8.07 1.91 -0.42
C ALA A 8 9.22 1.54 0.52
N ASN A 9 10.22 2.41 0.62
CA ASN A 9 11.27 2.28 1.62
C ASN A 9 10.78 2.80 3.00
N PRO A 10 11.55 2.60 4.09
CA PRO A 10 11.17 3.08 5.42
C PRO A 10 11.01 4.61 5.54
N GLU A 11 11.60 5.39 4.64
CA GLU A 11 11.44 6.85 4.58
C GLU A 11 10.10 7.27 3.95
N GLY A 12 9.34 6.31 3.42
CA GLY A 12 8.06 6.54 2.74
C GLY A 12 8.20 6.84 1.24
N ASN A 13 9.40 6.72 0.67
CA ASN A 13 9.63 6.89 -0.76
C ASN A 13 9.13 5.66 -1.51
N ILE A 14 8.21 5.87 -2.46
CA ILE A 14 7.68 4.79 -3.32
C ILE A 14 8.75 4.39 -4.33
N LEU A 15 9.15 3.12 -4.29
CA LEU A 15 10.10 2.49 -5.20
C LEU A 15 9.39 1.84 -6.39
N VAL A 16 8.22 1.26 -6.16
CA VAL A 16 7.41 0.60 -7.20
C VAL A 16 5.95 0.93 -6.98
N GLU A 17 5.25 1.32 -8.05
CA GLU A 17 3.79 1.39 -8.08
C GLU A 17 3.23 0.62 -9.29
N ARG A 18 2.16 -0.13 -9.06
CA ARG A 18 1.44 -0.82 -10.13
C ARG A 18 -0.05 -0.76 -9.87
N PHE A 19 -0.81 -0.44 -10.90
CA PHE A 19 -2.27 -0.44 -10.89
C PHE A 19 -2.78 -1.38 -11.98
N ASN A 20 -3.71 -2.26 -11.65
CA ASN A 20 -4.38 -3.14 -12.59
C ASN A 20 -5.88 -2.80 -12.57
N GLY A 21 -6.40 -2.27 -13.68
CA GLY A 21 -7.82 -1.93 -13.80
C GLY A 21 -8.28 -0.67 -13.06
N VAL A 22 -7.37 0.07 -12.39
CA VAL A 22 -7.71 1.35 -11.75
C VAL A 22 -7.67 2.49 -12.78
N PRO A 23 -8.78 3.22 -12.98
CA PRO A 23 -8.85 4.42 -13.82
C PRO A 23 -7.78 5.44 -13.46
N ALA A 24 -7.22 6.11 -14.47
CA ALA A 24 -6.09 7.03 -14.27
C ALA A 24 -6.41 8.17 -13.30
N GLU A 25 -7.65 8.69 -13.34
CA GLU A 25 -8.16 9.73 -12.45
C GLU A 25 -8.19 9.31 -10.97
N GLU A 26 -8.38 8.02 -10.68
CA GLU A 26 -8.46 7.50 -9.31
C GLU A 26 -7.09 7.10 -8.74
N ARG A 27 -6.06 6.94 -9.58
CA ARG A 27 -4.74 6.44 -9.14
C ARG A 27 -4.12 7.29 -8.05
N LEU A 28 -4.27 8.61 -8.12
CA LEU A 28 -3.73 9.52 -7.10
C LEU A 28 -4.42 9.32 -5.74
N HIS A 29 -5.73 9.10 -5.75
CA HIS A 29 -6.51 8.80 -4.55
C HIS A 29 -6.04 7.48 -3.92
N TRP A 30 -5.97 6.41 -4.73
CA TRP A 30 -5.51 5.10 -4.29
C TRP A 30 -4.07 5.12 -3.79
N ARG A 31 -3.18 5.85 -4.46
CA ARG A 31 -1.80 6.05 -4.01
C ARG A 31 -1.75 6.71 -2.64
N SER A 32 -2.49 7.80 -2.45
CA SER A 32 -2.52 8.53 -1.17
C SER A 32 -3.06 7.66 -0.04
N PHE A 33 -4.10 6.87 -0.31
CA PHE A 33 -4.66 5.91 0.65
C PHE A 33 -3.63 4.84 1.06
N LEU A 34 -2.98 4.19 0.09
CA LEU A 34 -2.02 3.11 0.36
C LEU A 34 -0.75 3.61 1.07
N VAL A 35 -0.27 4.81 0.75
CA VAL A 35 0.85 5.43 1.48
C VAL A 35 0.47 5.68 2.94
N LYS A 36 -0.71 6.26 3.18
CA LYS A 36 -1.20 6.50 4.55
C LYS A 36 -1.37 5.18 5.32
N LEU A 37 -1.98 4.17 4.69
CA LEU A 37 -2.16 2.85 5.27
C LEU A 37 -0.82 2.20 5.63
N GLY A 38 0.19 2.31 4.75
CA GLY A 38 1.54 1.85 5.01
C GLY A 38 2.17 2.54 6.22
N ALA A 39 2.15 3.87 6.26
CA ALA A 39 2.69 4.66 7.37
C ALA A 39 2.02 4.33 8.71
N ASP A 40 0.68 4.20 8.71
CA ASP A 40 -0.09 3.85 9.90
C ASP A 40 0.23 2.42 10.39
N ASN A 41 0.43 1.47 9.47
CA ASN A 41 0.80 0.08 9.81
C ASN A 41 2.24 -0.03 10.34
N LEU A 42 3.14 0.85 9.91
CA LEU A 42 4.53 0.88 10.37
C LEU A 42 4.69 1.63 11.71
N LYS A 43 3.68 2.41 12.11
CA LYS A 43 3.72 3.21 13.33
C LYS A 43 3.87 2.32 14.57
N GLY A 44 4.98 2.51 15.30
CA GLY A 44 5.27 1.77 16.53
C GLY A 44 6.00 0.44 16.33
N ILE A 45 6.35 0.07 15.10
CA ILE A 45 7.24 -1.06 14.83
C ILE A 45 8.68 -0.64 15.17
N LYS A 46 9.27 -1.30 16.18
CA LYS A 46 10.63 -1.05 16.67
C LYS A 46 11.70 -2.00 16.12
N ASN A 47 11.28 -3.06 15.41
CA ASN A 47 12.17 -4.10 14.89
C ASN A 47 11.95 -4.30 13.38
N GLU A 48 13.01 -4.13 12.61
CA GLU A 48 13.05 -4.27 11.14
C GLU A 48 12.74 -5.71 10.67
N GLU A 49 12.91 -6.70 11.56
CA GLU A 49 12.71 -8.13 11.27
C GLU A 49 11.23 -8.57 11.21
N LEU A 50 10.28 -7.73 11.64
CA LEU A 50 8.84 -8.03 11.64
C LEU A 50 8.08 -7.44 10.43
N LEU A 51 8.80 -6.88 9.46
CA LEU A 51 8.22 -6.22 8.28
C LEU A 51 7.72 -7.20 7.20
N VAL A 52 7.35 -8.44 7.57
CA VAL A 52 6.41 -9.22 6.75
C VAL A 52 5.04 -8.60 7.01
N ALA A 53 4.74 -7.57 6.21
CA ALA A 53 3.50 -6.80 6.22
C ALA A 53 2.32 -7.61 6.77
N CYS A 54 1.92 -7.31 8.01
CA CYS A 54 0.66 -7.75 8.59
C CYS A 54 -0.47 -7.20 7.72
N HIS A 55 -0.82 -7.94 6.67
CA HIS A 55 -1.81 -7.58 5.69
C HIS A 55 -3.19 -7.84 6.31
N LYS A 56 -3.72 -6.84 7.04
CA LYS A 56 -5.06 -6.97 7.68
C LYS A 56 -6.24 -6.70 6.75
N TYR A 57 -6.01 -6.25 5.51
CA TYR A 57 -7.12 -6.02 4.57
C TYR A 57 -6.74 -6.45 3.16
N VAL A 58 -7.24 -7.63 2.78
CA VAL A 58 -7.55 -7.96 1.39
C VAL A 58 -8.95 -7.41 1.16
N ILE A 59 -9.10 -6.36 0.36
CA ILE A 59 -10.41 -5.90 -0.11
C ILE A 59 -10.61 -6.47 -1.52
N PRO A 60 -11.32 -7.60 -1.68
CA PRO A 60 -11.87 -7.95 -2.97
C PRO A 60 -13.16 -7.15 -3.13
N PHE A 61 -13.15 -6.09 -3.96
CA PHE A 61 -14.40 -5.62 -4.52
C PHE A 61 -14.71 -6.50 -5.73
N LEU A 62 -15.75 -7.32 -5.57
CA LEU A 62 -16.47 -7.99 -6.64
C LEU A 62 -17.81 -7.27 -6.72
N LEU A 63 -18.15 -6.81 -7.93
CA LEU A 63 -19.29 -5.99 -8.37
C LEU A 63 -19.05 -4.48 -8.32
#